data_AF-A0A924STN6-F1
#
_entry.id   AF-A0A924STN6-F1
#
_cell.length_a   1.000
_cell.length_b   1.000
_cell.length_c   1.000
_cell.angle_alpha   90.00
_cell.angle_beta   90.00
_cell.angle_gamma   90.00
#
_symmetry.space_group_name_H-M   'P 1'
#
loop_
_entity.id
_entity.type
_entity.pdbx_description
1 polymer ?
#
loop_
_entity_poly.entity_id
_entity_poly.type
_entity_poly.pdbx_seq_one_letter_code
_entity_poly.pdbx_strand_id
1 'polypeptide(L)'
;MNKAAQIFQSDTRKRWTRLKWTTRVISFTAVFFLTITVLAVINANNPSLPNLNAKSKAYRAILDPRNKLIFGSAANKKYKGFKDFLSKKQAEDSIKGVLSQKLKPSLIRSAFYTPWNKASLPDLIKNADKLNTIYPEWFFIDTLTFKLQTRIDSAGLAAMKNSKLSIQPIFNNY
;
A
#
# COMPACT_ATOMS: atom_id res chain seq x y z
N MET A 1 13.84 -74.85 1.28
CA MET A 1 12.59 -74.06 1.36
C MET A 1 12.80 -72.91 2.33
N ASN A 2 12.96 -71.68 1.81
CA ASN A 2 13.14 -70.48 2.63
C ASN A 2 11.82 -70.11 3.32
N LYS A 3 11.76 -70.24 4.65
CA LYS A 3 10.64 -69.70 5.44
C LYS A 3 10.78 -68.17 5.50
N ALA A 4 9.91 -67.47 4.78
CA ALA A 4 9.79 -66.01 4.90
C ALA A 4 9.37 -65.67 6.34
N ALA A 5 10.25 -65.02 7.10
CA ALA A 5 9.95 -64.59 8.45
C ALA A 5 8.76 -63.61 8.45
N GLN A 6 7.72 -63.93 9.21
CA GLN A 6 6.54 -63.08 9.33
C GLN A 6 6.95 -61.74 9.93
N ILE A 7 6.59 -60.64 9.27
CA ILE A 7 7.05 -59.26 9.54
C ILE A 7 6.80 -58.83 11.01
N PHE A 8 5.86 -59.49 11.69
CA PHE A 8 5.47 -59.20 13.08
C PHE A 8 6.09 -60.12 14.15
N GLN A 9 6.85 -61.16 13.76
CA GLN A 9 7.53 -62.03 14.72
C GLN A 9 8.99 -61.59 14.86
N SER A 10 9.44 -61.36 16.10
CA SER A 10 10.81 -60.90 16.38
C SER A 10 11.24 -61.42 17.75
N ASP A 11 12.17 -62.38 17.77
CA ASP A 11 12.66 -63.03 19.00
C ASP A 11 13.55 -62.15 19.89
N THR A 12 13.87 -60.93 19.44
CA THR A 12 14.75 -60.02 20.18
C THR A 12 13.97 -59.09 21.13
N ARG A 13 14.06 -59.37 22.43
CA ARG A 13 13.48 -58.59 23.55
C ARG A 13 13.81 -57.08 23.53
N LYS A 14 14.87 -56.68 22.82
CA LYS A 14 15.37 -55.29 22.70
C LYS A 14 14.42 -54.33 21.97
N ARG A 15 13.56 -54.80 21.05
CA ARG A 15 12.62 -53.91 20.31
C ARG A 15 11.51 -53.37 21.21
N TRP A 16 10.92 -54.24 22.04
CA TRP A 16 9.84 -53.87 22.96
C TRP A 16 10.30 -52.94 24.08
N THR A 17 11.52 -53.14 24.60
CA THR A 17 12.08 -52.23 25.62
C THR A 17 12.42 -50.87 25.03
N ARG A 18 12.96 -50.80 23.80
CA ARG A 18 13.17 -49.54 23.07
C ARG A 18 11.85 -48.81 22.84
N LEU A 19 10.81 -49.49 22.37
CA LEU A 19 9.50 -48.87 22.14
C LEU A 19 8.94 -48.24 23.43
N LYS A 20 8.96 -48.98 24.55
CA LYS A 20 8.51 -48.45 25.84
C LYS A 20 9.32 -47.24 26.31
N TRP A 21 10.63 -47.24 26.09
CA TRP A 21 11.49 -46.11 26.44
C TRP A 21 11.25 -44.91 25.52
N THR A 22 11.11 -45.11 24.20
CA THR A 22 10.79 -44.04 23.26
C THR A 22 9.45 -43.40 23.57
N THR A 23 8.43 -44.20 23.91
CA THR A 23 7.12 -43.66 24.28
C THR A 23 7.20 -42.83 25.56
N ARG A 24 7.94 -43.28 26.57
CA ARG A 24 8.14 -42.50 27.81
C ARG A 24 8.87 -41.17 27.57
N VAL A 25 9.91 -41.16 26.74
CA VAL A 25 10.65 -39.94 26.39
C VAL A 25 9.75 -38.97 25.62
N ILE A 26 9.03 -39.45 24.60
CA ILE A 26 8.11 -38.63 23.80
C ILE A 26 7.01 -38.03 24.68
N SER A 27 6.40 -38.83 25.56
CA SER A 27 5.37 -38.33 26.49
C SER A 27 5.92 -37.26 27.43
N PHE A 28 7.13 -37.45 27.98
CA PHE A 28 7.75 -36.46 28.84
C PHE A 28 8.04 -35.15 28.09
N THR A 29 8.59 -35.24 26.87
CA THR A 29 8.85 -34.08 26.01
C THR A 29 7.57 -33.34 25.64
N ALA A 30 6.48 -34.06 25.33
CA ALA A 30 5.19 -33.45 25.00
C ALA A 30 4.61 -32.66 26.20
N VAL A 31 4.68 -33.22 27.41
CA VAL A 31 4.24 -32.52 28.63
C VAL A 31 5.09 -31.28 28.89
N PHE A 32 6.40 -31.35 28.66
CA PHE A 32 7.30 -30.21 28.82
C PHE A 32 7.00 -29.06 27.84
N PHE A 33 6.72 -29.36 26.57
CA PHE A 33 6.30 -28.32 25.62
C PHE A 33 4.96 -27.69 26.03
N LEU A 34 4.02 -28.52 26.48
CA LEU A 34 2.69 -28.05 26.90
C LEU A 34 2.78 -27.11 28.12
N THR A 35 3.63 -27.42 29.11
CA THR A 35 3.84 -26.53 30.27
C THR A 35 4.47 -25.21 29.87
N ILE A 36 5.45 -25.20 28.96
CA ILE A 36 6.05 -23.96 28.46
C ILE A 36 5.02 -23.11 27.72
N THR A 37 4.18 -23.71 26.87
CA THR A 37 3.14 -22.95 26.15
C THR A 37 2.13 -22.32 27.12
N VAL A 38 1.70 -23.06 28.14
CA VAL A 38 0.79 -22.53 29.18
C VAL A 38 1.46 -21.37 29.94
N LEU A 39 2.71 -21.54 30.36
CA LEU A 39 3.47 -20.48 31.02
C LEU A 39 3.68 -19.27 30.12
N ALA A 40 3.93 -19.46 28.82
CA ALA A 40 4.08 -18.36 27.87
C ALA A 40 2.78 -17.58 27.65
N VAL A 41 1.62 -18.25 27.69
CA VAL A 41 0.30 -17.60 27.59
C VAL A 41 -0.04 -16.85 28.87
N ILE A 42 0.24 -17.41 30.05
CA ILE A 42 0.01 -16.73 31.34
C ILE A 42 0.99 -15.55 31.50
N ASN A 43 2.26 -15.76 31.17
CA ASN A 43 3.29 -14.72 31.15
C ASN A 43 3.28 -13.91 29.85
N ALA A 44 2.21 -13.95 29.07
CA ALA A 44 1.97 -12.97 28.02
C ALA A 44 1.69 -11.61 28.70
N ASN A 45 2.75 -11.04 29.28
CA ASN A 45 3.00 -9.62 29.29
C ASN A 45 2.98 -9.21 27.82
N ASN A 46 1.79 -8.97 27.28
CA ASN A 46 1.62 -8.23 26.05
C ASN A 46 2.31 -6.88 26.33
N PRO A 47 3.55 -6.62 25.84
CA PRO A 47 4.10 -5.29 26.04
C PRO A 47 3.10 -4.37 25.37
N SER A 48 2.47 -3.49 26.15
CA SER A 48 1.54 -2.52 25.60
C SER A 48 2.26 -1.84 24.44
N LEU A 49 1.59 -1.78 23.29
CA LEU A 49 2.17 -1.20 22.08
C LEU A 49 2.83 0.12 22.50
N PRO A 50 4.15 0.30 22.24
CA PRO A 50 4.84 1.48 22.71
C PRO A 50 4.06 2.68 22.21
N ASN A 51 3.63 3.56 23.12
CA ASN A 51 2.78 4.68 22.76
C ASN A 51 3.60 5.71 21.96
N LEU A 52 3.73 5.47 20.65
CA LEU A 52 4.46 6.30 19.72
C LEU A 52 3.86 7.70 19.64
N ASN A 53 2.56 7.83 19.89
CA ASN A 53 1.87 9.12 19.94
C ASN A 53 2.33 9.95 21.14
N ALA A 54 2.38 9.36 22.34
CA ALA A 54 2.87 10.06 23.53
C ALA A 54 4.35 10.43 23.40
N LYS A 55 5.20 9.49 22.94
CA LYS A 55 6.62 9.77 22.69
C LYS A 55 6.79 10.88 21.65
N SER A 56 6.10 10.82 20.52
CA SER A 56 6.21 11.85 19.45
C SER A 56 5.73 13.23 19.91
N LYS A 57 4.68 13.31 20.76
CA LYS A 57 4.23 14.58 21.35
C LYS A 57 5.29 15.17 22.30
N ALA A 58 5.92 14.33 23.13
CA ALA A 58 7.02 14.78 23.99
C ALA A 58 8.23 15.27 23.18
N TYR A 59 8.64 14.54 22.14
CA TYR A 59 9.71 14.98 21.24
C TYR A 59 9.37 16.28 20.50
N ARG A 60 8.13 16.41 20.00
CA ARG A 60 7.65 17.66 19.38
C ARG A 60 7.67 18.82 20.36
N ALA A 61 7.24 18.61 21.60
CA ALA A 61 7.22 19.65 22.63
C ALA A 61 8.64 20.15 22.97
N ILE A 62 9.63 19.24 22.98
CA ILE A 62 11.04 19.56 23.26
C ILE A 62 11.72 20.28 22.08
N LEU A 63 11.40 19.86 20.85
CA LEU A 63 12.00 20.40 19.64
C LEU A 63 11.34 21.71 19.17
N ASP A 64 10.09 21.99 19.57
CA ASP A 64 9.39 23.21 19.19
C ASP A 64 10.03 24.44 19.88
N PRO A 65 10.65 25.37 19.11
CA PRO A 65 11.27 26.56 19.68
C PRO A 65 10.26 27.56 20.26
N ARG A 66 8.95 27.33 20.07
CA ARG A 66 7.87 28.19 20.59
C ARG A 66 7.55 27.91 22.06
N ASN A 67 8.00 26.78 22.61
CA ASN A 67 7.77 26.47 24.01
C ASN A 67 8.70 27.32 24.90
N LYS A 68 8.13 28.32 25.58
CA LYS A 68 8.86 29.25 26.47
C LYS A 68 9.56 28.54 27.65
N LEU A 69 9.18 27.31 27.96
CA LEU A 69 9.68 26.55 29.11
C LEU A 69 10.92 25.70 28.80
N ILE A 70 11.44 25.74 27.57
CA ILE A 70 12.53 24.86 27.12
C ILE A 70 13.73 25.69 26.69
N PHE A 71 14.89 25.41 27.29
CA PHE A 71 16.14 26.04 26.93
C PHE A 71 16.55 25.69 25.49
N GLY A 72 17.06 26.69 24.76
CA GLY A 72 17.42 26.51 23.35
C GLY A 72 18.56 25.51 23.16
N SER A 73 18.28 24.37 22.54
CA SER A 73 19.29 23.38 22.15
C SER A 73 19.76 23.57 20.69
N ALA A 74 20.91 23.01 20.34
CA ALA A 74 21.38 22.98 18.95
C ALA A 74 20.39 22.25 18.02
N ALA A 75 19.69 21.23 18.52
CA ALA A 75 18.66 20.51 17.77
C ALA A 75 17.43 21.39 17.51
N ASN A 76 17.01 22.20 18.49
CA ASN A 76 15.88 23.12 18.35
C ASN A 76 16.18 24.19 17.28
N LYS A 77 17.42 24.68 17.22
CA LYS A 77 17.86 25.62 16.17
C LYS A 77 17.83 24.99 14.77
N LYS A 78 18.35 23.76 14.62
CA LYS A 78 18.30 23.02 13.35
C LYS A 78 16.85 22.79 12.91
N TYR A 79 15.99 22.29 13.80
CA TYR A 79 14.58 22.06 13.52
C TYR A 79 13.84 23.33 13.10
N LYS A 80 14.10 24.46 13.80
CA LYS A 80 13.57 25.77 13.43
C LYS A 80 13.93 26.15 12.00
N GLY A 81 15.22 26.08 11.65
CA GLY A 81 15.71 26.44 10.32
C GLY A 81 15.07 25.60 9.20
N PHE A 82 14.95 24.29 9.41
CA PHE A 82 14.26 23.41 8.45
C PHE A 82 12.78 23.74 8.31
N LYS A 83 12.08 23.98 9.44
CA LYS A 83 10.66 24.34 9.43
C LYS A 83 10.41 25.69 8.76
N ASP A 84 11.26 26.68 9.02
CA ASP A 84 11.17 28.00 8.43
C ASP A 84 11.47 27.96 6.93
N PHE A 85 12.46 27.16 6.50
CA PHE A 85 12.75 26.92 5.09
C PHE A 85 11.57 26.25 4.36
N LEU A 86 11.02 25.17 4.92
CA LEU A 86 9.90 24.45 4.32
C LEU A 86 8.64 25.32 4.24
N SER A 87 8.32 26.07 5.29
CA SER A 87 7.15 26.95 5.29
C SER A 87 7.30 28.10 4.29
N LYS A 88 8.49 28.71 4.21
CA LYS A 88 8.81 29.72 3.19
C LYS A 88 8.71 29.14 1.77
N LYS A 89 9.30 27.97 1.53
CA LYS A 89 9.30 27.30 0.23
C LYS A 89 7.88 26.94 -0.22
N GLN A 90 7.05 26.44 0.70
CA GLN A 90 5.65 26.14 0.43
C GLN A 90 4.86 27.41 0.08
N ALA A 91 5.10 28.52 0.78
CA ALA A 91 4.47 29.80 0.48
C ALA A 91 4.91 30.34 -0.89
N GLU A 92 6.20 30.28 -1.20
CA GLU A 92 6.76 30.67 -2.50
C GLU A 92 6.21 29.82 -3.64
N ASP A 93 6.13 28.50 -3.48
CA ASP A 93 5.60 27.59 -4.49
C ASP A 93 4.08 27.78 -4.67
N SER A 94 3.34 28.08 -3.60
CA SER A 94 1.91 28.45 -3.68
C SER A 94 1.72 29.76 -4.44
N ILE A 95 2.55 30.78 -4.17
CA ILE A 95 2.51 32.07 -4.88
C ILE A 95 2.92 31.88 -6.34
N LYS A 96 3.94 31.07 -6.63
CA LYS A 96 4.32 30.74 -8.02
C LYS A 96 3.21 29.99 -8.75
N GLY A 97 2.50 29.08 -8.07
CA GLY A 97 1.29 28.45 -8.60
C GLY A 97 0.24 29.50 -8.96
N VAL A 98 -0.09 30.39 -8.03
CA VAL A 98 -1.12 31.45 -8.22
C VAL A 98 -0.71 32.51 -9.26
N LEU A 99 0.57 32.90 -9.33
CA LEU A 99 1.05 33.89 -10.31
C LEU A 99 1.22 33.29 -11.72
N SER A 100 1.61 32.01 -11.82
CA SER A 100 1.65 31.29 -13.11
C SER A 100 0.24 30.94 -13.60
N GLN A 101 -0.73 30.88 -12.68
CA GLN A 101 -2.15 30.72 -12.96
C GLN A 101 -2.92 31.98 -12.59
N LYS A 102 -2.74 33.03 -13.38
CA LYS A 102 -3.88 33.90 -13.71
C LYS A 102 -4.85 33.07 -14.58
N LEU A 103 -5.42 32.01 -13.98
CA LEU A 103 -6.51 31.24 -14.56
C LEU A 103 -7.67 32.23 -14.66
N LYS A 104 -7.84 32.83 -15.84
CA LYS A 104 -9.20 32.94 -16.34
C LYS A 104 -9.69 31.50 -16.32
N PRO A 105 -10.68 31.10 -15.48
CA PRO A 105 -11.19 29.75 -15.55
C PRO A 105 -11.76 29.60 -16.95
N SER A 106 -10.98 29.02 -17.87
CA SER A 106 -11.47 28.69 -19.18
C SER A 106 -12.59 27.71 -18.93
N LEU A 107 -13.82 28.06 -19.29
CA LEU A 107 -14.97 27.15 -19.18
C LEU A 107 -14.53 25.75 -19.63
N ILE A 108 -14.76 24.76 -18.77
CA ILE A 108 -14.41 23.38 -19.08
C ILE A 108 -15.36 22.95 -20.22
N ARG A 109 -14.79 22.70 -21.39
CA ARG A 109 -15.48 22.16 -22.56
C ARG A 109 -14.99 20.74 -22.72
N SER A 110 -15.74 19.81 -22.15
CA SER A 110 -15.33 18.43 -22.04
C SER A 110 -16.34 17.46 -22.66
N ALA A 111 -15.84 16.30 -23.07
CA ALA A 111 -16.65 15.22 -23.60
C ALA A 111 -16.07 13.86 -23.16
N PHE A 112 -16.91 12.84 -23.17
CA PHE A 112 -16.50 11.45 -22.98
C PHE A 112 -16.14 10.81 -24.32
N TYR A 113 -15.12 9.95 -24.31
CA TYR A 113 -14.70 9.20 -25.50
C TYR A 113 -14.74 7.70 -25.24
N THR A 114 -15.50 6.99 -26.05
CA THR A 114 -15.69 5.54 -25.93
C THR A 114 -15.19 4.83 -27.20
N PRO A 115 -14.13 4.01 -27.12
CA PRO A 115 -13.53 3.41 -28.31
C PRO A 115 -14.39 2.33 -28.99
N TRP A 116 -15.39 1.76 -28.31
CA TRP A 116 -16.26 0.72 -28.89
C TRP A 116 -17.40 1.28 -29.74
N ASN A 117 -17.72 2.57 -29.62
CA ASN A 117 -18.74 3.19 -30.46
C ASN A 117 -18.12 3.69 -31.76
N LYS A 118 -18.62 3.16 -32.90
CA LYS A 118 -18.13 3.50 -34.25
C LYS A 118 -18.25 4.99 -34.58
N ALA A 119 -19.18 5.71 -33.95
CA ALA A 119 -19.37 7.15 -34.15
C ALA A 119 -18.38 8.02 -33.35
N SER A 120 -17.75 7.50 -32.29
CA SER A 120 -16.97 8.32 -31.37
C SER A 120 -15.70 8.90 -31.98
N LEU A 121 -14.99 8.15 -32.83
CA LEU A 121 -13.80 8.62 -33.52
C LEU A 121 -14.08 9.75 -34.54
N PRO A 122 -15.03 9.61 -35.49
CA PRO A 122 -15.34 10.70 -36.40
C PRO A 122 -15.89 11.95 -35.70
N ASP A 123 -16.70 11.77 -34.64
CA ASP A 123 -17.19 12.90 -33.84
C ASP A 123 -16.08 13.63 -33.09
N LEU A 124 -15.10 12.88 -32.57
CA LEU A 124 -13.90 13.43 -31.95
C LEU A 124 -13.11 14.25 -32.98
N ILE A 125 -12.81 13.68 -34.15
CA ILE A 125 -12.05 14.39 -35.19
C ILE A 125 -12.76 15.69 -35.59
N LYS A 126 -14.09 15.67 -35.69
CA LYS A 126 -14.88 16.84 -36.10
C LYS A 126 -14.98 17.94 -35.03
N ASN A 127 -14.94 17.57 -33.74
CA ASN A 127 -15.25 18.50 -32.65
C ASN A 127 -14.13 18.68 -31.62
N ALA A 128 -13.00 18.00 -31.76
CA ALA A 128 -11.88 18.09 -30.81
C ALA A 128 -11.43 19.54 -30.57
N ASP A 129 -11.36 20.36 -31.60
CA ASP A 129 -10.90 21.76 -31.49
C ASP A 129 -11.85 22.65 -30.67
N LYS A 130 -13.09 22.20 -30.44
CA LYS A 130 -14.07 22.90 -29.59
C LYS A 130 -13.91 22.54 -28.12
N LEU A 131 -13.16 21.51 -27.79
CA LEU A 131 -12.95 21.00 -26.43
C LEU A 131 -11.62 21.48 -25.86
N ASN A 132 -11.47 21.43 -24.55
CA ASN A 132 -10.19 21.62 -23.85
C ASN A 132 -9.81 20.41 -23.00
N THR A 133 -10.78 19.57 -22.64
CA THR A 133 -10.59 18.36 -21.83
C THR A 133 -11.36 17.20 -22.44
N ILE A 134 -10.83 15.99 -22.33
CA ILE A 134 -11.50 14.77 -22.80
C ILE A 134 -11.32 13.62 -21.82
N TYR A 135 -12.40 12.86 -21.61
CA TYR A 135 -12.46 11.74 -20.68
C TYR A 135 -12.58 10.41 -21.42
N PRO A 136 -11.46 9.78 -21.80
CA PRO A 136 -11.53 8.49 -22.46
C PRO A 136 -11.82 7.33 -21.49
N GLU A 137 -12.75 6.47 -21.89
CA GLU A 137 -13.08 5.22 -21.21
C GLU A 137 -12.13 4.11 -21.68
N TRP A 138 -10.92 4.10 -21.13
CA TRP A 138 -9.88 3.12 -21.49
C TRP A 138 -9.56 2.11 -20.40
N PHE A 139 -9.92 2.38 -19.15
CA PHE A 139 -9.56 1.56 -18.01
C PHE A 139 -10.80 0.89 -17.43
N PHE A 140 -10.82 -0.44 -17.47
CA PHE A 140 -11.93 -1.27 -17.00
C PHE A 140 -11.48 -2.19 -15.89
N ILE A 141 -12.23 -2.26 -14.80
CA ILE A 141 -11.99 -3.20 -13.71
C ILE A 141 -12.92 -4.39 -13.91
N ASP A 142 -12.34 -5.57 -14.16
CA ASP A 142 -13.09 -6.82 -14.21
C ASP A 142 -13.63 -7.14 -12.80
N THR A 143 -14.94 -7.20 -12.66
CA THR A 143 -15.60 -7.40 -11.35
C THR A 143 -15.48 -8.82 -10.80
N LEU A 144 -15.11 -9.80 -11.64
CA LEU A 144 -14.91 -11.20 -11.24
C LEU A 144 -13.45 -11.48 -10.89
N THR A 145 -12.53 -11.00 -11.74
CA THR A 145 -11.10 -11.28 -11.56
C THR A 145 -10.34 -10.16 -10.82
N PHE A 146 -10.99 -9.02 -10.59
CA PHE A 146 -10.41 -7.79 -10.02
C PHE A 146 -9.17 -7.28 -10.79
N LYS A 147 -9.06 -7.64 -12.08
CA LYS A 147 -7.96 -7.22 -12.94
C LYS A 147 -8.31 -5.98 -13.74
N LEU A 148 -7.30 -5.14 -13.95
CA LEU A 148 -7.40 -3.99 -14.83
C LEU A 148 -7.26 -4.43 -16.30
N GLN A 149 -8.25 -4.10 -17.11
CA GLN A 149 -8.22 -4.24 -18.57
C GLN A 149 -8.06 -2.86 -19.20
N THR A 150 -7.14 -2.76 -20.16
CA THR A 150 -6.88 -1.51 -20.90
C THR A 150 -7.35 -1.63 -22.33
N ARG A 151 -8.19 -0.70 -22.78
CA ARG A 151 -8.75 -0.65 -24.15
C ARG A 151 -8.42 0.68 -24.82
N ILE A 152 -7.14 0.99 -24.92
CA ILE A 152 -6.67 2.27 -25.47
C ILE A 152 -6.74 2.22 -26.99
N ASP A 153 -7.49 3.16 -27.58
CA ASP A 153 -7.52 3.36 -29.02
C ASP A 153 -6.40 4.31 -29.46
N SER A 154 -5.48 3.79 -30.27
CA SER A 154 -4.33 4.56 -30.77
C SER A 154 -4.75 5.69 -31.72
N ALA A 155 -5.80 5.49 -32.52
CA ALA A 155 -6.29 6.51 -33.46
C ALA A 155 -6.93 7.68 -32.70
N GLY A 156 -7.82 7.37 -31.75
CA GLY A 156 -8.40 8.37 -30.85
C GLY A 156 -7.34 9.12 -30.05
N LEU A 157 -6.36 8.42 -29.49
CA LEU A 157 -5.26 9.05 -28.74
C LEU A 157 -4.45 10.03 -29.61
N ALA A 158 -4.16 9.66 -30.87
CA ALA A 158 -3.47 10.54 -31.81
C ALA A 158 -4.28 11.81 -32.11
N ALA A 159 -5.60 11.67 -32.34
CA ALA A 159 -6.49 12.80 -32.56
C ALA A 159 -6.53 13.75 -31.35
N MET A 160 -6.66 13.21 -30.13
CA MET A 160 -6.64 14.00 -28.89
C MET A 160 -5.34 14.78 -28.70
N LYS A 161 -4.20 14.13 -28.99
CA LYS A 161 -2.88 14.77 -28.90
C LYS A 161 -2.70 15.88 -29.93
N ASN A 162 -3.14 15.66 -31.17
CA ASN A 162 -3.07 16.67 -32.22
C ASN A 162 -3.85 17.95 -31.85
N SER A 163 -5.06 17.81 -31.29
CA SER A 163 -5.87 18.96 -30.83
C SER A 163 -5.46 19.50 -29.46
N LYS A 164 -4.35 19.01 -28.87
CA LYS A 164 -3.80 19.47 -27.57
C LYS A 164 -4.82 19.42 -26.42
N LEU A 165 -5.67 18.41 -26.42
CA LEU A 165 -6.67 18.22 -25.36
C LEU A 165 -6.00 17.78 -24.05
N SER A 166 -6.56 18.23 -22.92
CA SER A 166 -6.27 17.64 -21.62
C SER A 166 -6.91 16.25 -21.55
N ILE A 167 -6.09 15.21 -21.63
CA ILE A 167 -6.56 13.81 -21.63
C ILE A 167 -6.63 13.32 -20.18
N GLN A 168 -7.84 13.01 -19.72
CA GLN A 168 -8.11 12.56 -18.35
C GLN A 168 -8.83 11.19 -18.39
N PRO A 169 -8.08 10.08 -18.53
CA PRO A 169 -8.70 8.76 -18.59
C PRO A 169 -9.46 8.43 -17.31
N ILE A 170 -10.59 7.76 -17.47
CA ILE A 170 -11.43 7.34 -16.35
C ILE A 170 -11.43 5.82 -16.20
N PHE A 171 -11.69 5.39 -14.97
CA PHE A 171 -11.88 3.98 -14.61
C PHE A 171 -13.38 3.68 -14.60
N ASN A 172 -13.75 2.56 -15.20
CA ASN A 172 -15.12 2.07 -15.24
C ASN A 172 -15.16 0.61 -14.71
N ASN A 173 -16.30 0.22 -14.14
CA ASN A 173 -16.54 -1.10 -13.55
C ASN A 173 -17.80 -1.78 -14.11
N TYR A 174 -18.20 -1.39 -15.32
CA TYR A 174 -19.29 -2.02 -16.07
C TYR A 174 -18.98 -3.47 -16.44
#